data_AF-A0A1I0IN34-F1
#
_entry.id   AF-A0A1I0IN34-F1
#
_cell.length_a   1.000
_cell.length_b   1.000
_cell.length_c   1.000
_cell.angle_alpha   90.00
_cell.angle_beta   90.00
_cell.angle_gamma   90.00
#
_symmetry.space_group_name_H-M   'P 1'
#
loop_
_entity.id
_entity.type
_entity.pdbx_description
1 polymer ?
#
loop_
_entity_poly.entity_id
_entity_poly.type
_entity_poly.pdbx_seq_one_letter_code
_entity_poly.pdbx_strand_id
1 'polypeptide(L)'
;MQKIAAYLLERREGMDSPQARAEEATRLRATISEWLHSKGAKETTPSGTYNAEDGSHATFTIEEAVDGDRSWWMLRLEELTDQGRRFVTAVSVTNGSEIVAVYATMEVGSDSTSIDRVRADPRCPKVVRALLNGPDRWFQGKCELYRLRSIEGFDAGEDLVAELKRPDRTVPIIVVSEDAQGVALTDLHKILAYDLAGIANVVMVDALAAWALTDGLGKSLSCYNGAVRLYWPRLSIEDDPFRHPLWTRQRLASGGEPSDVTERFRRQLRGVIMHAAALGVVRPQEIDSIRAASSTRAFAEMKAKATSLADYAELADSYANENGQLRKTNEERQQQVEQLQARIAGLEEERAALLVRVENAEVQLKYREPEALEKEIPPDPAPTQDDSGPQPDETRFYKKVHSTPKYDMMERVGGCDHTSWQGAHTADKAKKGIAKLEKGRTDWKQIQHCGTCTGGGMWRVKW
;
A
#
# COMPACT_ATOMS: atom_id res chain seq x y z
N MET A 1 4.63 21.26 -9.56
CA MET A 1 4.42 20.44 -8.34
C MET A 1 4.21 19.01 -8.76
N GLN A 2 4.81 18.05 -8.05
CA GLN A 2 4.62 16.62 -8.23
C GLN A 2 3.82 16.07 -7.05
N LYS A 3 2.72 15.37 -7.31
CA LYS A 3 1.99 14.63 -6.26
C LYS A 3 2.81 13.41 -5.84
N ILE A 4 3.04 13.28 -4.54
CA ILE A 4 3.87 12.20 -3.97
C ILE A 4 3.05 11.17 -3.19
N ALA A 5 1.85 11.54 -2.71
CA ALA A 5 0.90 10.63 -2.10
C ALA A 5 -0.52 11.22 -2.16
N ALA A 6 -1.52 10.34 -2.19
CA ALA A 6 -2.92 10.68 -1.99
C ALA A 6 -3.57 9.66 -1.06
N TYR A 7 -4.53 10.13 -0.26
CA TYR A 7 -5.22 9.38 0.78
C TYR A 7 -6.72 9.57 0.62
N LEU A 8 -7.48 8.50 0.80
CA LEU A 8 -8.93 8.53 0.86
C LEU A 8 -9.38 7.72 2.08
N LEU A 9 -10.01 8.40 3.03
CA LEU A 9 -10.52 7.80 4.26
C LEU A 9 -12.03 8.02 4.29
N GLU A 10 -12.81 6.94 4.41
CA GLU A 10 -14.26 6.97 4.36
C GLU A 10 -14.86 6.48 5.68
N ARG A 11 -15.78 7.26 6.24
CA ARG A 11 -16.64 6.89 7.36
C ARG A 11 -18.00 6.49 6.82
N ARG A 12 -18.39 5.25 7.14
CA ARG A 12 -19.64 4.62 6.67
C ARG A 12 -20.55 4.25 7.83
N GLU A 13 -19.96 3.73 8.89
CA GLU A 13 -20.69 3.30 10.09
C GLU A 13 -21.23 4.52 10.86
N GLY A 14 -22.51 4.48 11.22
CA GLY A 14 -23.18 5.55 11.98
C GLY A 14 -23.47 6.81 11.15
N MET A 15 -23.33 6.76 9.82
CA MET A 15 -23.56 7.89 8.91
C MET A 15 -24.97 7.91 8.31
N ASP A 16 -25.93 7.27 8.98
CA ASP A 16 -27.27 6.99 8.46
C ASP A 16 -28.15 8.24 8.28
N SER A 17 -27.87 9.32 9.03
CA SER A 17 -28.63 10.58 8.97
C SER A 17 -27.77 11.76 8.50
N PRO A 18 -28.37 12.76 7.83
CA PRO A 18 -27.66 13.99 7.47
C PRO A 18 -27.02 14.70 8.67
N GLN A 19 -27.71 14.67 9.82
CA GLN A 19 -27.20 15.24 11.07
C GLN A 19 -25.93 14.52 11.55
N ALA A 20 -25.94 13.18 11.59
CA ALA A 20 -24.78 12.40 12.01
C ALA A 20 -23.56 12.67 11.11
N ARG A 21 -23.79 12.79 9.79
CA ARG A 21 -22.72 13.15 8.85
C ARG A 21 -22.20 14.57 9.03
N ALA A 22 -23.07 15.53 9.33
CA ALA A 22 -22.67 16.90 9.60
C ALA A 22 -21.85 17.03 10.91
N GLU A 23 -22.27 16.33 11.98
CA GLU A 23 -21.55 16.26 13.25
C GLU A 23 -20.17 15.63 13.08
N GLU A 24 -20.08 14.52 12.33
CA GLU A 24 -18.82 13.87 12.02
C GLU A 24 -17.90 14.76 11.18
N ALA A 25 -18.43 15.39 10.13
CA ALA A 25 -17.66 16.33 9.32
C ALA A 25 -17.11 17.49 10.16
N THR A 26 -17.88 17.98 11.13
CA THR A 26 -17.45 19.03 12.07
C THR A 26 -16.32 18.54 12.97
N ARG A 27 -16.43 17.31 13.51
CA ARG A 27 -15.37 16.69 14.31
C ARG A 27 -14.07 16.55 13.53
N LEU A 28 -14.14 16.07 12.29
CA LEU A 28 -12.96 15.89 11.43
C LEU A 28 -12.30 17.23 11.08
N ARG A 29 -13.09 18.28 10.81
CA ARG A 29 -12.57 19.64 10.61
C ARG A 29 -11.83 20.13 11.85
N ALA A 30 -12.36 19.88 13.05
CA ALA A 30 -11.69 20.25 14.30
C ALA A 30 -10.33 19.56 14.44
N THR A 31 -10.22 18.26 14.14
CA THR A 31 -8.93 17.53 14.14
C THR A 31 -7.93 18.13 13.14
N ILE A 32 -8.39 18.55 11.96
CA ILE A 32 -7.53 19.21 10.95
C ILE A 32 -7.08 20.59 11.43
N SER A 33 -7.98 21.35 12.05
CA SER A 33 -7.65 22.64 12.66
C SER A 33 -6.64 22.49 13.79
N GLU A 34 -6.80 21.53 14.69
CA GLU A 34 -5.81 21.22 15.75
C GLU A 34 -4.44 20.90 15.16
N TRP A 35 -4.40 20.12 14.08
CA TRP A 35 -3.16 19.86 13.36
C TRP A 35 -2.53 21.15 12.79
N LEU A 36 -3.32 22.04 12.19
CA LEU A 36 -2.83 23.32 11.67
C LEU A 36 -2.28 24.21 12.81
N HIS A 37 -2.95 24.27 13.96
CA HIS A 37 -2.44 25.00 15.13
C HIS A 37 -1.15 24.39 15.66
N SER A 38 -1.03 23.06 15.68
CA SER A 38 0.21 22.37 16.06
C SER A 38 1.41 22.67 15.16
N LYS A 39 1.17 23.25 13.97
CA LYS A 39 2.20 23.69 13.04
C LYS A 39 2.62 25.15 13.23
N GLY A 40 1.84 25.95 13.96
CA GLY A 40 2.15 27.35 14.27
C GLY A 40 1.09 28.37 13.83
N ALA A 41 -0.01 27.95 13.20
CA ALA A 41 -1.12 28.86 12.92
C ALA A 41 -1.83 29.25 14.23
N LYS A 42 -2.14 30.55 14.40
CA LYS A 42 -2.79 31.06 15.63
C LYS A 42 -4.32 30.96 15.58
N GLU A 43 -4.90 31.10 14.40
CA GLU A 43 -6.34 31.09 14.17
C GLU A 43 -6.65 30.29 12.91
N THR A 44 -7.85 29.72 12.84
CA THR A 44 -8.38 29.05 11.63
C THR A 44 -9.26 30.03 10.86
N THR A 45 -8.63 31.00 10.21
CA THR A 45 -9.29 31.95 9.30
C THR A 45 -9.39 31.37 7.87
N PRO A 46 -10.21 31.94 6.96
CA PRO A 46 -10.28 31.48 5.58
C PRO A 46 -8.94 31.45 4.83
N SER A 47 -8.00 32.29 5.25
CA SER A 47 -6.61 32.24 4.81
C SER A 47 -5.69 32.81 5.88
N GLY A 48 -4.43 32.40 5.90
CA GLY A 48 -3.45 32.96 6.82
C GLY A 48 -2.02 32.52 6.51
N THR A 49 -1.08 33.05 7.29
CA THR A 49 0.35 32.76 7.18
C THR A 49 0.97 32.54 8.55
N TYR A 50 1.99 31.70 8.63
CA TYR A 50 2.80 31.53 9.84
C TYR A 50 4.23 31.12 9.48
N ASN A 51 5.15 31.24 10.43
CA ASN A 51 6.49 30.68 10.30
C ASN A 51 6.51 29.37 11.08
N ALA A 52 6.89 28.28 10.41
CA ALA A 52 7.00 26.98 11.03
C ALA A 52 8.24 26.90 11.94
N GLU A 53 8.23 25.96 12.88
CA GLU A 53 9.35 25.74 13.82
C GLU A 53 10.66 25.39 13.11
N ASP A 54 10.59 24.80 11.91
CA ASP A 54 11.75 24.42 11.11
C ASP A 54 12.32 25.57 10.24
N GLY A 55 11.80 26.80 10.42
CA GLY A 55 12.19 27.99 9.66
C GLY A 55 11.36 28.23 8.39
N SER A 56 10.58 27.25 7.94
CA SER A 56 9.80 27.38 6.70
C SER A 56 8.71 28.45 6.81
N HIS A 57 8.47 29.16 5.70
CA HIS A 57 7.34 30.07 5.60
C HIS A 57 6.10 29.33 5.11
N ALA A 58 4.98 29.44 5.83
CA ALA A 58 3.77 28.71 5.56
C ALA A 58 2.60 29.64 5.23
N THR A 59 1.83 29.28 4.20
CA THR A 59 0.56 29.92 3.83
C THR A 59 -0.52 28.87 3.81
N PHE A 60 -1.74 29.21 4.24
CA PHE A 60 -2.87 28.31 4.15
C PHE A 60 -4.12 29.02 3.66
N THR A 61 -4.99 28.26 3.00
CA THR A 61 -6.29 28.68 2.50
C THR A 61 -7.34 27.63 2.81
N ILE A 62 -8.56 28.08 3.06
CA ILE A 62 -9.72 27.25 3.31
C ILE A 62 -10.78 27.58 2.26
N GLU A 63 -11.22 26.55 1.55
CA GLU A 63 -12.33 26.63 0.61
C GLU A 63 -13.51 25.81 1.14
N GLU A 64 -14.73 26.27 0.90
CA GLU A 64 -15.93 25.52 1.25
C GLU A 64 -17.03 25.67 0.20
N ALA A 65 -17.88 24.65 0.11
CA ALA A 65 -19.06 24.61 -0.74
C ALA A 65 -20.15 23.81 -0.04
N VAL A 66 -21.41 24.21 -0.25
CA VAL A 66 -22.58 23.53 0.33
C VAL A 66 -23.49 23.12 -0.81
N ASP A 67 -24.26 22.05 -0.63
CA ASP A 67 -25.37 21.65 -1.50
C ASP A 67 -26.45 20.91 -0.69
N GLY A 68 -27.49 21.65 -0.27
CA GLY A 68 -28.47 21.14 0.69
C GLY A 68 -27.79 20.70 1.99
N ASP A 69 -28.01 19.44 2.38
CA ASP A 69 -27.39 18.83 3.56
C ASP A 69 -25.94 18.35 3.31
N ARG A 70 -25.46 18.39 2.07
CA ARG A 70 -24.10 18.00 1.70
C ARG A 70 -23.17 19.20 1.78
N SER A 71 -21.91 18.97 2.10
CA SER A 71 -20.89 20.04 2.07
C SER A 71 -19.50 19.51 1.81
N TRP A 72 -18.66 20.38 1.28
CA TRP A 72 -17.25 20.15 1.08
C TRP A 72 -16.48 21.29 1.73
N TRP A 73 -15.40 20.94 2.43
CA TRP A 73 -14.49 21.87 3.07
C TRP A 73 -13.08 21.40 2.79
N MET A 74 -12.16 22.29 2.42
CA MET A 74 -10.77 21.95 2.12
C MET A 74 -9.82 22.96 2.73
N LEU A 75 -8.85 22.47 3.50
CA LEU A 75 -7.67 23.22 3.90
C LEU A 75 -6.51 22.86 2.96
N ARG A 76 -5.93 23.87 2.32
CA ARG A 76 -4.70 23.77 1.55
C ARG A 76 -3.59 24.53 2.29
N LEU A 77 -2.56 23.80 2.72
CA LEU A 77 -1.36 24.31 3.37
C LEU A 77 -0.18 24.22 2.41
N GLU A 78 0.53 25.32 2.22
CA GLU A 78 1.77 25.42 1.45
C GLU A 78 2.91 25.86 2.38
N GLU A 79 3.98 25.06 2.44
CA GLU A 79 5.19 25.30 3.25
C GLU A 79 6.39 25.46 2.31
N LEU A 80 7.06 26.61 2.36
CA LEU A 80 8.28 26.90 1.61
C LEU A 80 9.49 26.83 2.55
N THR A 81 10.39 25.89 2.30
CA THR A 81 11.61 25.74 3.10
C THR A 81 12.69 26.73 2.67
N ASP A 82 13.65 26.98 3.56
CA ASP A 82 14.82 27.84 3.28
C ASP A 82 15.67 27.37 2.08
N GLN A 83 15.56 26.08 1.72
CA GLN A 83 16.22 25.50 0.55
C GLN A 83 15.42 25.69 -0.76
N GLY A 84 14.34 26.49 -0.73
CA GLY A 84 13.48 26.74 -1.89
C GLY A 84 12.60 25.57 -2.28
N ARG A 85 12.37 24.60 -1.37
CA ARG A 85 11.44 23.48 -1.61
C ARG A 85 10.04 23.87 -1.17
N ARG A 86 9.07 23.66 -2.05
CA ARG A 86 7.65 23.89 -1.78
C ARG A 86 6.97 22.55 -1.48
N PHE A 87 6.35 22.45 -0.31
CA PHE A 87 5.49 21.33 0.07
C PHE A 87 4.05 21.82 0.14
N VAL A 88 3.13 21.05 -0.44
CA VAL A 88 1.71 21.35 -0.38
C VAL A 88 0.99 20.16 0.21
N THR A 89 0.25 20.39 1.29
CA THR A 89 -0.67 19.42 1.88
C THR A 89 -2.09 19.97 1.74
N ALA A 90 -2.94 19.30 0.98
CA ALA A 90 -4.36 19.62 0.91
C ALA A 90 -5.16 18.52 1.60
N VAL A 91 -6.09 18.90 2.47
CA VAL A 91 -6.98 17.98 3.19
C VAL A 91 -8.40 18.48 3.05
N SER A 92 -9.27 17.68 2.46
CA SER A 92 -10.68 18.00 2.32
C SER A 92 -11.57 17.03 3.09
N VAL A 93 -12.60 17.56 3.74
CA VAL A 93 -13.69 16.83 4.39
C VAL A 93 -14.95 17.01 3.55
N THR A 94 -15.55 15.90 3.15
CA THR A 94 -16.77 15.87 2.34
C THR A 94 -17.87 15.21 3.17
N ASN A 95 -18.88 16.00 3.55
CA ASN A 95 -20.16 15.49 4.02
C ASN A 95 -20.97 15.09 2.78
N GLY A 96 -20.92 13.80 2.45
CA GLY A 96 -21.54 13.24 1.26
C GLY A 96 -23.00 12.82 1.46
N SER A 97 -23.52 12.09 0.49
CA SER A 97 -24.90 11.59 0.50
C SER A 97 -25.09 10.44 1.50
N GLU A 98 -24.14 9.52 1.54
CA GLU A 98 -24.18 8.30 2.37
C GLU A 98 -23.03 8.21 3.38
N ILE A 99 -21.93 8.93 3.11
CA ILE A 99 -20.67 8.79 3.84
C ILE A 99 -20.07 10.15 4.18
N VAL A 100 -19.14 10.16 5.13
CA VAL A 100 -18.21 11.29 5.30
C VAL A 100 -16.84 10.84 4.82
N ALA A 101 -16.25 11.60 3.89
CA ALA A 101 -14.97 11.25 3.28
C ALA A 101 -13.91 12.32 3.56
N VAL A 102 -12.70 11.88 3.91
CA VAL A 102 -11.49 12.71 3.92
C VAL A 102 -10.65 12.34 2.72
N TYR A 103 -10.34 13.32 1.89
CA TYR A 103 -9.38 13.18 0.79
C TYR A 103 -8.19 14.10 1.05
N ALA A 104 -6.99 13.53 1.10
CA ALA A 104 -5.77 14.30 1.35
C ALA A 104 -4.71 14.05 0.27
N THR A 105 -3.97 15.08 -0.10
CA THR A 105 -2.87 14.98 -1.07
C THR A 105 -1.62 15.66 -0.54
N MET A 106 -0.48 15.06 -0.84
CA MET A 106 0.84 15.67 -0.66
C MET A 106 1.46 15.93 -2.02
N GLU A 107 2.02 17.12 -2.19
CA GLU A 107 2.76 17.50 -3.37
C GLU A 107 4.09 18.16 -2.97
N VAL A 108 5.13 17.93 -3.77
CA VAL A 108 6.44 18.57 -3.62
C VAL A 108 6.82 19.30 -4.90
N GLY A 109 7.51 20.42 -4.78
CA GLY A 109 8.10 21.12 -5.89
C GLY A 109 9.26 22.00 -5.46
N SER A 110 9.78 22.75 -6.42
CA SER A 110 10.79 23.77 -6.21
C SER A 110 10.16 25.12 -6.54
N ASP A 111 10.54 26.16 -5.79
CA ASP A 111 10.26 27.55 -6.15
C ASP A 111 11.36 28.17 -7.02
N SER A 112 12.45 27.43 -7.24
CA SER A 112 13.52 27.79 -8.17
C SER A 112 13.42 26.99 -9.47
N THR A 113 13.74 27.64 -10.60
CA THR A 113 13.90 26.95 -11.88
C THR A 113 15.26 26.25 -11.92
N SER A 114 15.30 25.02 -11.43
CA SER A 114 16.48 24.15 -11.49
C SER A 114 16.11 22.77 -12.01
N ILE A 115 16.98 22.19 -12.85
CA ILE A 115 16.88 20.80 -13.28
C ILE A 115 17.64 19.98 -12.23
N ASP A 116 16.94 19.53 -11.20
CA ASP A 116 17.49 18.69 -10.14
C ASP A 116 16.54 17.54 -9.78
N ARG A 117 17.09 16.47 -9.19
CA ARG A 117 16.28 15.36 -8.66
C ARG A 117 15.64 15.80 -7.35
N VAL A 118 14.34 16.09 -7.38
CA VAL A 118 13.56 16.31 -6.16
C VAL A 118 13.40 14.97 -5.42
N ARG A 119 14.35 14.67 -4.53
CA ARG A 119 14.26 13.53 -3.62
C ARG A 119 13.41 13.93 -2.41
N ALA A 120 12.14 13.57 -2.44
CA ALA A 120 11.26 13.62 -1.28
C ALA A 120 11.09 12.21 -0.73
N ASP A 121 11.24 12.06 0.58
CA ASP A 121 11.00 10.81 1.29
C ASP A 121 9.90 11.00 2.35
N PRO A 122 8.68 11.37 1.91
CA PRO A 122 7.60 11.69 2.83
C PRO A 122 7.20 10.45 3.62
N ARG A 123 6.80 10.65 4.87
CA ARG A 123 6.03 9.67 5.66
C ARG A 123 4.56 10.06 5.59
N CYS A 124 3.66 9.19 6.04
CA CYS A 124 2.25 9.54 6.20
C CYS A 124 2.12 10.92 6.90
N PRO A 125 1.27 11.84 6.41
CA PRO A 125 1.02 13.12 7.07
C PRO A 125 0.60 12.94 8.53
N LYS A 126 1.07 13.83 9.41
CA LYS A 126 0.62 13.86 10.82
C LYS A 126 -0.91 13.97 10.92
N VAL A 127 -1.54 14.78 10.05
CA VAL A 127 -3.01 14.92 9.99
C VAL A 127 -3.73 13.63 9.66
N VAL A 128 -3.25 12.85 8.68
CA VAL A 128 -3.84 11.55 8.32
C VAL A 128 -3.72 10.59 9.50
N ARG A 129 -2.55 10.52 10.16
CA ARG A 129 -2.40 9.72 11.37
C ARG A 129 -3.29 10.19 12.53
N ALA A 130 -3.51 11.49 12.67
CA ALA A 130 -4.39 12.04 13.70
C ALA A 130 -5.85 11.64 13.45
N LEU A 131 -6.31 11.67 12.19
CA LEU A 131 -7.66 11.22 11.81
C LEU A 131 -7.85 9.71 12.00
N LEU A 132 -6.82 8.91 11.72
CA LEU A 132 -6.80 7.47 11.97
C LEU A 132 -6.63 7.12 13.46
N ASN A 133 -6.26 8.08 14.30
CA ASN A 133 -6.17 7.89 15.75
C ASN A 133 -7.56 8.08 16.36
N GLY A 134 -8.32 7.00 16.42
CA GLY A 134 -9.61 6.96 17.09
C GLY A 134 -10.14 5.53 17.20
N PRO A 135 -11.23 5.31 17.94
CA PRO A 135 -11.91 4.00 17.98
C PRO A 135 -12.66 3.70 16.67
N ASP A 136 -12.81 4.71 15.83
CA ASP A 136 -13.56 4.70 14.60
C ASP A 136 -12.90 3.88 13.49
N ARG A 137 -13.71 3.06 12.80
CA ARG A 137 -13.27 2.33 11.61
C ARG A 137 -13.28 3.26 10.40
N TRP A 138 -12.21 3.18 9.63
CA TRP A 138 -12.01 3.92 8.39
C TRP A 138 -11.96 2.96 7.21
N PHE A 139 -12.42 3.40 6.04
CA PHE A 139 -12.44 2.57 4.84
C PHE A 139 -11.83 3.30 3.64
N GLN A 140 -11.36 2.53 2.66
CA GLN A 140 -11.12 3.00 1.29
C GLN A 140 -11.89 2.08 0.34
N GLY A 141 -13.03 2.56 -0.17
CA GLY A 141 -13.97 1.68 -0.83
C GLY A 141 -14.49 0.63 0.16
N LYS A 142 -14.37 -0.65 -0.18
CA LYS A 142 -14.83 -1.75 0.69
C LYS A 142 -13.76 -2.29 1.64
N CYS A 143 -12.55 -1.72 1.62
CA CYS A 143 -11.46 -2.12 2.50
C CYS A 143 -11.46 -1.32 3.77
N GLU A 144 -11.42 -1.99 4.91
CA GLU A 144 -11.10 -1.35 6.17
C GLU A 144 -9.60 -0.96 6.17
N LEU A 145 -9.31 0.24 6.67
CA LEU A 145 -7.98 0.75 6.89
C LEU A 145 -7.58 0.48 8.34
N TYR A 146 -6.43 -0.16 8.54
CA TYR A 146 -5.84 -0.37 9.84
C TYR A 146 -4.33 -0.21 9.77
N ARG A 147 -3.72 0.23 10.87
CA ARG A 147 -2.27 0.48 10.90
C ARG A 147 -1.47 -0.81 11.02
N LEU A 148 -1.80 -1.62 12.00
CA LEU A 148 -1.11 -2.86 12.32
C LEU A 148 -2.10 -3.85 12.92
N ARG A 149 -2.08 -5.10 12.44
CA ARG A 149 -2.73 -6.25 13.09
C ARG A 149 -1.70 -7.34 13.35
N SER A 150 -1.81 -8.01 14.49
CA SER A 150 -1.09 -9.26 14.76
C SER A 150 -2.07 -10.41 14.54
N ILE A 151 -1.66 -11.38 13.73
CA ILE A 151 -2.46 -12.55 13.38
C ILE A 151 -1.69 -13.78 13.84
N GLU A 152 -2.31 -14.49 14.78
CA GLU A 152 -1.73 -15.66 15.44
C GLU A 152 -2.64 -16.86 15.26
N GLY A 153 -2.05 -18.02 14.95
CA GLY A 153 -2.78 -19.26 14.71
C GLY A 153 -3.28 -19.43 13.27
N PHE A 154 -3.58 -20.69 12.94
CA PHE A 154 -3.95 -21.10 11.59
C PHE A 154 -5.28 -20.48 11.13
N ASP A 155 -6.31 -20.55 11.97
CA ASP A 155 -7.67 -20.06 11.65
C ASP A 155 -7.67 -18.56 11.33
N ALA A 156 -6.99 -17.74 12.14
CA ALA A 156 -6.85 -16.30 11.87
C ALA A 156 -6.02 -16.03 10.61
N GLY A 157 -5.08 -16.92 10.28
CA GLY A 157 -4.38 -16.91 8.99
C GLY A 157 -5.28 -17.23 7.81
N GLU A 158 -6.29 -18.11 7.96
CA GLU A 158 -7.30 -18.36 6.92
C GLU A 158 -8.18 -17.13 6.67
N ASP A 159 -8.53 -16.39 7.72
CA ASP A 159 -9.23 -15.11 7.60
C ASP A 159 -8.41 -14.08 6.81
N LEU A 160 -7.09 -14.02 7.05
CA LEU A 160 -6.18 -13.19 6.26
C LEU A 160 -6.12 -13.63 4.79
N VAL A 161 -6.07 -14.94 4.52
CA VAL A 161 -6.12 -15.46 3.14
C VAL A 161 -7.40 -15.00 2.45
N ALA A 162 -8.54 -15.10 3.14
CA ALA A 162 -9.82 -14.64 2.62
C ALA A 162 -9.78 -13.13 2.31
N GLU A 163 -9.24 -12.30 3.23
CA GLU A 163 -9.05 -10.86 3.01
C GLU A 163 -8.14 -10.57 1.80
N LEU A 164 -7.03 -11.28 1.65
CA LEU A 164 -6.07 -11.08 0.57
C LEU A 164 -6.68 -11.36 -0.82
N LYS A 165 -7.55 -12.37 -0.91
CA LYS A 165 -8.25 -12.81 -2.14
C LYS A 165 -9.48 -11.97 -2.50
N ARG A 166 -9.89 -11.04 -1.64
CA ARG A 166 -11.06 -10.20 -1.91
C ARG A 166 -10.89 -9.40 -3.21
N PRO A 167 -11.78 -9.58 -4.21
CA PRO A 167 -11.64 -8.91 -5.51
C PRO A 167 -11.93 -7.41 -5.45
N ASP A 168 -12.71 -6.99 -4.45
CA ASP A 168 -13.04 -5.60 -4.17
C ASP A 168 -11.97 -4.89 -3.32
N ARG A 169 -10.85 -5.56 -3.03
CA ARG A 169 -9.76 -4.96 -2.27
C ARG A 169 -9.12 -3.82 -3.06
N THR A 170 -8.92 -2.69 -2.42
CA THR A 170 -8.34 -1.46 -3.00
C THR A 170 -7.02 -1.04 -2.34
N VAL A 171 -6.73 -1.59 -1.15
CA VAL A 171 -5.58 -1.23 -0.32
C VAL A 171 -4.57 -2.39 -0.33
N PRO A 172 -3.27 -2.12 -0.57
CA PRO A 172 -2.23 -3.14 -0.44
C PRO A 172 -2.08 -3.61 1.02
N ILE A 173 -1.74 -4.88 1.19
CA ILE A 173 -1.44 -5.48 2.49
C ILE A 173 0.04 -5.87 2.51
N ILE A 174 0.77 -5.40 3.52
CA ILE A 174 2.13 -5.83 3.79
C ILE A 174 2.07 -6.87 4.90
N VAL A 175 2.52 -8.08 4.61
CA VAL A 175 2.66 -9.13 5.60
C VAL A 175 4.11 -9.21 6.04
N VAL A 176 4.32 -9.21 7.35
CA VAL A 176 5.62 -9.40 8.00
C VAL A 176 5.51 -10.69 8.81
N SER A 177 6.16 -11.75 8.35
CA SER A 177 6.21 -13.02 9.07
C SER A 177 7.29 -12.95 10.15
N GLU A 178 7.00 -13.52 11.32
CA GLU A 178 8.02 -13.86 12.31
C GLU A 178 8.55 -15.29 12.10
N ASP A 179 9.76 -15.55 12.59
CA ASP A 179 10.30 -16.90 12.76
C ASP A 179 10.71 -17.13 14.24
N ALA A 180 11.44 -18.22 14.50
CA ALA A 180 11.92 -18.53 15.85
C ALA A 180 12.86 -17.46 16.45
N GLN A 181 13.41 -16.57 15.62
CA GLN A 181 14.24 -15.43 15.99
C GLN A 181 13.45 -14.10 15.96
N GLY A 182 12.12 -14.16 15.78
CA GLY A 182 11.25 -13.00 15.64
C GLY A 182 11.26 -12.39 14.24
N VAL A 183 10.94 -11.10 14.15
CA VAL A 183 10.94 -10.38 12.86
C VAL A 183 12.37 -10.19 12.34
N ALA A 184 12.58 -10.32 11.02
CA ALA A 184 13.90 -10.20 10.41
C ALA A 184 14.61 -8.86 10.66
N LEU A 185 13.84 -7.77 10.71
CA LEU A 185 14.32 -6.42 11.01
C LEU A 185 13.53 -5.86 12.20
N THR A 186 14.24 -5.40 13.23
CA THR A 186 13.66 -4.94 14.49
C THR A 186 12.59 -3.87 14.28
N ASP A 187 11.41 -4.07 14.87
CA ASP A 187 10.25 -3.17 14.82
C ASP A 187 9.78 -2.75 13.40
N LEU A 188 10.22 -3.44 12.35
CA LEU A 188 9.91 -3.07 10.97
C LEU A 188 8.40 -2.95 10.73
N HIS A 189 7.61 -3.90 11.23
CA HIS A 189 6.14 -3.88 11.14
C HIS A 189 5.53 -2.61 11.76
N LYS A 190 6.04 -2.14 12.90
CA LYS A 190 5.58 -0.88 13.55
C LYS A 190 6.01 0.35 12.74
N ILE A 191 7.23 0.35 12.23
CA ILE A 191 7.77 1.44 11.42
C ILE A 191 6.97 1.60 10.12
N LEU A 192 6.70 0.49 9.42
CA LEU A 192 5.89 0.47 8.21
C LEU A 192 4.45 0.90 8.50
N ALA A 193 3.84 0.40 9.58
CA ALA A 193 2.51 0.79 10.01
C ALA A 193 2.38 2.29 10.30
N TYR A 194 3.43 2.90 10.85
CA TYR A 194 3.48 4.34 11.11
C TYR A 194 3.62 5.17 9.81
N ASP A 195 4.46 4.71 8.89
CA ASP A 195 4.80 5.44 7.67
C ASP A 195 3.73 5.36 6.59
N LEU A 196 3.03 4.21 6.52
CA LEU A 196 2.09 3.87 5.45
C LEU A 196 0.63 3.92 5.90
N ALA A 197 0.37 4.41 7.11
CA ALA A 197 -0.99 4.56 7.64
C ALA A 197 -1.90 5.26 6.62
N GLY A 198 -3.03 4.61 6.31
CA GLY A 198 -4.05 5.13 5.39
C GLY A 198 -3.82 4.83 3.90
N ILE A 199 -2.70 4.20 3.52
CA ILE A 199 -2.42 3.78 2.12
C ILE A 199 -1.93 2.32 2.00
N ALA A 200 -1.52 1.69 3.11
CA ALA A 200 -1.32 0.26 3.19
C ALA A 200 -1.69 -0.25 4.58
N ASN A 201 -2.19 -1.48 4.62
CA ASN A 201 -2.45 -2.21 5.84
C ASN A 201 -1.24 -3.08 6.17
N VAL A 202 -0.73 -3.03 7.40
CA VAL A 202 0.39 -3.87 7.84
C VAL A 202 -0.11 -4.98 8.75
N VAL A 203 0.35 -6.20 8.49
CA VAL A 203 -0.02 -7.39 9.26
C VAL A 203 1.25 -8.11 9.68
N MET A 204 1.36 -8.43 10.96
CA MET A 204 2.34 -9.36 11.50
C MET A 204 1.69 -10.74 11.60
N VAL A 205 2.36 -11.78 11.11
CA VAL A 205 1.87 -13.17 11.19
C VAL A 205 2.84 -14.07 11.93
N ASP A 206 2.30 -14.93 12.79
CA ASP A 206 3.04 -16.02 13.41
C ASP A 206 3.34 -17.17 12.43
N ALA A 207 4.08 -18.18 12.89
CA ALA A 207 4.41 -19.34 12.07
C ALA A 207 3.17 -20.13 11.61
N LEU A 208 2.11 -20.21 12.42
CA LEU A 208 0.90 -20.96 12.09
C LEU A 208 0.06 -20.23 11.04
N ALA A 209 -0.07 -18.91 11.14
CA ALA A 209 -0.73 -18.06 10.17
C ALA A 209 0.05 -18.02 8.84
N ALA A 210 1.39 -18.01 8.88
CA ALA A 210 2.22 -18.17 7.67
C ALA A 210 1.99 -19.51 6.95
N TRP A 211 1.72 -20.58 7.70
CA TRP A 211 1.31 -21.86 7.12
C TRP A 211 -0.08 -21.81 6.47
N ALA A 212 -1.04 -21.11 7.08
CA ALA A 212 -2.34 -20.88 6.48
C ALA A 212 -2.23 -20.10 5.16
N LEU A 213 -1.35 -19.09 5.09
CA LEU A 213 -1.03 -18.40 3.84
C LEU A 213 -0.50 -19.36 2.77
N THR A 214 0.37 -20.31 3.17
CA THR A 214 0.92 -21.31 2.25
C THR A 214 -0.13 -22.28 1.73
N ASP A 215 -1.02 -22.79 2.59
CA ASP A 215 -2.11 -23.69 2.20
C ASP A 215 -3.14 -22.95 1.32
N GLY A 216 -3.45 -21.70 1.66
CA GLY A 216 -4.47 -20.90 1.00
C GLY A 216 -4.04 -20.21 -0.31
N LEU A 217 -2.79 -19.76 -0.42
CA LEU A 217 -2.27 -19.02 -1.60
C LEU A 217 -1.30 -19.84 -2.44
N GLY A 218 -0.80 -20.96 -1.91
CA GLY A 218 0.29 -21.72 -2.50
C GLY A 218 1.67 -21.16 -2.13
N LYS A 219 2.71 -22.00 -2.29
CA LYS A 219 4.09 -21.69 -1.89
C LYS A 219 4.66 -20.45 -2.58
N SER A 220 4.31 -20.24 -3.85
CA SER A 220 4.84 -19.14 -4.65
C SER A 220 4.32 -17.78 -4.22
N LEU A 221 3.15 -17.73 -3.57
CA LEU A 221 2.53 -16.50 -3.11
C LEU A 221 2.57 -16.32 -1.60
N SER A 222 3.18 -17.24 -0.84
CA SER A 222 3.22 -17.22 0.62
C SER A 222 4.25 -16.22 1.21
N CYS A 223 4.08 -15.89 2.50
CA CYS A 223 5.00 -15.10 3.31
C CYS A 223 5.34 -15.87 4.60
N TYR A 224 6.61 -16.24 4.78
CA TYR A 224 7.03 -17.22 5.79
C TYR A 224 8.45 -16.95 6.32
N ASN A 225 8.81 -17.59 7.43
CA ASN A 225 10.17 -17.65 8.00
C ASN A 225 10.89 -16.29 8.04
N GLY A 226 10.27 -15.29 8.67
CA GLY A 226 10.88 -13.96 8.81
C GLY A 226 10.78 -13.08 7.56
N ALA A 227 10.11 -13.53 6.50
CA ALA A 227 9.98 -12.77 5.27
C ALA A 227 8.99 -11.59 5.39
N VAL A 228 9.13 -10.64 4.48
CA VAL A 228 8.18 -9.55 4.25
C VAL A 228 7.62 -9.70 2.84
N ARG A 229 6.30 -9.60 2.66
CA ARG A 229 5.65 -9.68 1.35
C ARG A 229 4.66 -8.56 1.16
N LEU A 230 4.68 -7.95 -0.03
CA LEU A 230 3.70 -6.95 -0.45
C LEU A 230 2.63 -7.59 -1.33
N TYR A 231 1.38 -7.58 -0.87
CA TYR A 231 0.23 -8.03 -1.64
C TYR A 231 -0.56 -6.83 -2.20
N TRP A 232 -0.34 -6.52 -3.48
CA TRP A 232 -1.19 -5.56 -4.19
C TRP A 232 -2.65 -6.01 -4.29
N PRO A 233 -3.60 -5.07 -4.42
CA PRO A 233 -5.00 -5.34 -4.72
C PRO A 233 -5.23 -6.32 -5.87
N ARG A 234 -6.39 -7.01 -5.86
CA ARG A 234 -6.79 -7.97 -6.89
C ARG A 234 -5.78 -9.12 -7.08
N LEU A 235 -5.44 -9.77 -5.95
CA LEU A 235 -4.61 -10.97 -5.93
C LEU A 235 -5.43 -12.18 -6.43
N SER A 236 -4.84 -12.93 -7.34
CA SER A 236 -5.26 -14.28 -7.77
C SER A 236 -4.16 -15.27 -7.38
N ILE A 237 -4.53 -16.53 -7.14
CA ILE A 237 -3.55 -17.57 -6.78
C ILE A 237 -2.68 -17.98 -7.98
N GLU A 238 -3.10 -17.61 -9.18
CA GLU A 238 -2.42 -17.80 -10.45
C GLU A 238 -1.56 -16.58 -10.84
N ASP A 239 -1.54 -15.51 -10.02
CA ASP A 239 -0.73 -14.32 -10.30
C ASP A 239 0.76 -14.66 -10.34
N ASP A 240 1.49 -13.94 -11.20
CA ASP A 240 2.95 -13.91 -11.17
C ASP A 240 3.43 -13.47 -9.77
N PRO A 241 4.23 -14.28 -9.06
CA PRO A 241 4.78 -13.92 -7.76
C PRO A 241 5.52 -12.59 -7.73
N PHE A 242 6.12 -12.15 -8.85
CA PHE A 242 6.81 -10.86 -8.94
C PHE A 242 5.87 -9.66 -8.86
N ARG A 243 4.60 -9.84 -9.22
CA ARG A 243 3.58 -8.82 -8.96
C ARG A 243 3.47 -8.58 -7.45
N HIS A 244 3.64 -9.61 -6.61
CA HIS A 244 3.51 -9.55 -5.15
C HIS A 244 4.86 -9.80 -4.45
N PRO A 245 5.80 -8.84 -4.50
CA PRO A 245 7.20 -9.08 -4.19
C PRO A 245 7.41 -9.58 -2.75
N LEU A 246 8.33 -10.55 -2.63
CA LEU A 246 8.76 -11.20 -1.40
C LEU A 246 10.21 -10.81 -1.11
N TRP A 247 10.50 -10.50 0.15
CA TRP A 247 11.84 -10.32 0.68
C TRP A 247 12.03 -11.29 1.85
N THR A 248 12.83 -12.33 1.62
CA THR A 248 13.19 -13.31 2.64
C THR A 248 14.10 -12.71 3.70
N ARG A 249 14.17 -13.35 4.88
CA ARG A 249 15.12 -12.95 5.93
C ARG A 249 16.56 -12.90 5.43
N GLN A 250 16.98 -13.86 4.61
CA GLN A 250 18.33 -13.88 4.04
C GLN A 250 18.58 -12.65 3.16
N ARG A 251 17.60 -12.27 2.32
CA ARG A 251 17.68 -11.08 1.48
C ARG A 251 17.73 -9.80 2.30
N LEU A 252 16.91 -9.71 3.35
CA LEU A 252 16.91 -8.57 4.26
C LEU A 252 18.21 -8.50 5.07
N ALA A 253 18.81 -9.61 5.46
CA ALA A 253 20.10 -9.62 6.17
C ALA A 253 21.31 -9.32 5.27
N SER A 254 21.17 -9.46 3.95
CA SER A 254 22.23 -9.14 3.01
C SER A 254 22.29 -7.63 2.74
N GLY A 255 23.36 -6.95 3.19
CA GLY A 255 23.57 -5.54 2.81
C GLY A 255 24.23 -4.62 3.84
N GLY A 256 24.83 -5.12 4.91
CA GLY A 256 25.55 -4.30 5.89
C GLY A 256 24.86 -4.25 7.25
N GLU A 257 25.11 -3.19 8.02
CA GLU A 257 24.58 -3.06 9.39
C GLU A 257 23.03 -3.07 9.41
N PRO A 258 22.39 -3.75 10.39
CA PRO A 258 20.94 -3.93 10.42
C PRO A 258 20.13 -2.62 10.40
N SER A 259 20.63 -1.54 11.01
CA SER A 259 19.97 -0.23 11.01
C SER A 259 19.90 0.38 9.62
N ASP A 260 20.97 0.25 8.84
CA ASP A 260 21.08 0.84 7.51
C ASP A 260 20.21 0.08 6.52
N VAL A 261 20.23 -1.26 6.62
CA VAL A 261 19.31 -2.13 5.89
C VAL A 261 17.86 -1.73 6.17
N THR A 262 17.50 -1.56 7.44
CA THR A 262 16.12 -1.22 7.84
C THR A 262 15.68 0.10 7.21
N GLU A 263 16.49 1.15 7.29
CA GLU A 263 16.14 2.45 6.71
C GLU A 263 16.07 2.40 5.17
N ARG A 264 16.99 1.69 4.51
CA ARG A 264 16.95 1.51 3.05
C ARG A 264 15.70 0.74 2.61
N PHE A 265 15.41 -0.40 3.23
CA PHE A 265 14.24 -1.22 2.91
C PHE A 265 12.94 -0.44 3.14
N ARG A 266 12.83 0.21 4.29
CA ARG A 266 11.72 1.10 4.64
C ARG A 266 11.51 2.19 3.59
N ARG A 267 12.57 2.91 3.19
CA ARG A 267 12.50 3.97 2.17
C ARG A 267 12.05 3.42 0.82
N GLN A 268 12.59 2.28 0.40
CA GLN A 268 12.24 1.61 -0.85
C GLN A 268 10.74 1.26 -0.87
N LEU A 269 10.26 0.53 0.14
CA LEU A 269 8.86 0.10 0.22
C LEU A 269 7.90 1.30 0.32
N ARG A 270 8.30 2.35 1.07
CA ARG A 270 7.57 3.61 1.19
C ARG A 270 7.43 4.32 -0.14
N GLY A 271 8.53 4.48 -0.87
CA GLY A 271 8.52 5.11 -2.20
C GLY A 271 7.58 4.40 -3.17
N VAL A 272 7.64 3.07 -3.23
CA VAL A 272 6.78 2.26 -4.11
C VAL A 272 5.30 2.46 -3.80
N ILE A 273 4.90 2.35 -2.53
CA ILE A 273 3.49 2.42 -2.13
C ILE A 273 2.94 3.84 -2.23
N MET A 274 3.72 4.85 -1.83
CA MET A 274 3.29 6.25 -1.92
C MET A 274 3.12 6.70 -3.37
N HIS A 275 4.02 6.28 -4.26
CA HIS A 275 3.88 6.56 -5.69
C HIS A 275 2.63 5.89 -6.27
N ALA A 276 2.39 4.62 -5.93
CA ALA A 276 1.17 3.92 -6.32
C ALA A 276 -0.09 4.62 -5.79
N ALA A 277 -0.08 5.11 -4.54
CA ALA A 277 -1.19 5.85 -3.95
C ALA A 277 -1.41 7.21 -4.64
N ALA A 278 -0.34 7.94 -4.99
CA ALA A 278 -0.43 9.22 -5.70
C ALA A 278 -1.15 9.10 -7.05
N LEU A 279 -0.96 7.96 -7.73
CA LEU A 279 -1.59 7.66 -9.03
C LEU A 279 -2.96 6.99 -8.90
N GLY A 280 -3.12 6.08 -7.93
CA GLY A 280 -4.29 5.20 -7.81
C GLY A 280 -5.42 5.74 -6.94
N VAL A 281 -5.15 6.65 -6.00
CA VAL A 281 -6.19 7.24 -5.14
C VAL A 281 -6.80 8.45 -5.83
N VAL A 282 -8.05 8.30 -6.25
CA VAL A 282 -8.81 9.30 -6.99
C VAL A 282 -9.65 10.16 -6.04
N ARG A 283 -9.77 11.45 -6.35
CA ARG A 283 -10.67 12.37 -5.64
C ARG A 283 -12.13 11.91 -5.79
N PRO A 284 -12.94 11.92 -4.71
CA PRO A 284 -14.37 11.62 -4.80
C PRO A 284 -15.12 12.57 -5.73
N GLN A 285 -15.95 12.03 -6.63
CA GLN A 285 -16.79 12.82 -7.56
C GLN A 285 -17.80 13.72 -6.85
N GLU A 286 -18.21 13.35 -5.62
CA GLU A 286 -19.13 14.15 -4.81
C GLU A 286 -18.56 15.56 -4.56
N ILE A 287 -17.24 15.70 -4.41
CA ILE A 287 -16.57 17.00 -4.25
C ILE A 287 -16.89 17.92 -5.43
N ASP A 288 -16.73 17.41 -6.65
CA ASP A 288 -16.98 18.19 -7.87
C ASP A 288 -18.47 18.51 -8.01
N SER A 289 -19.35 17.56 -7.66
CA SER A 289 -20.81 17.77 -7.70
C SER A 289 -21.28 18.87 -6.72
N ILE A 290 -20.75 18.88 -5.48
CA ILE A 290 -21.09 19.87 -4.45
C ILE A 290 -20.59 21.25 -4.87
N ARG A 291 -19.35 21.33 -5.37
CA ARG A 291 -18.77 22.59 -5.86
C ARG A 291 -19.58 23.15 -7.03
N ALA A 292 -19.92 22.31 -8.01
CA ALA A 292 -20.73 22.73 -9.15
C ALA A 292 -22.13 23.23 -8.75
N ALA A 293 -22.80 22.52 -7.82
CA ALA A 293 -24.10 22.94 -7.30
C ALA A 293 -24.02 24.26 -6.52
N SER A 294 -22.98 24.43 -5.69
CA SER A 294 -22.72 25.66 -4.94
C SER A 294 -22.50 26.85 -5.88
N SER A 295 -21.64 26.70 -6.91
CA SER A 295 -21.42 27.73 -7.92
C SER A 295 -22.69 28.08 -8.69
N THR A 296 -23.49 27.08 -9.07
CA THR A 296 -24.77 27.28 -9.78
C THR A 296 -25.76 28.08 -8.92
N ARG A 297 -25.86 27.79 -7.62
CA ARG A 297 -26.73 28.54 -6.70
C ARG A 297 -26.25 29.97 -6.49
N ALA A 298 -24.96 30.17 -6.26
CA ALA A 298 -24.38 31.50 -6.14
C ALA A 298 -24.66 32.36 -7.38
N PHE A 299 -24.57 31.75 -8.58
CA PHE A 299 -24.95 32.42 -9.81
C PHE A 299 -26.43 32.78 -9.87
N ALA A 300 -27.32 31.84 -9.55
CA ALA A 300 -28.76 32.09 -9.55
C ALA A 300 -29.15 33.23 -8.58
N GLU A 301 -28.49 33.30 -7.42
CA GLU A 301 -28.69 34.38 -6.45
C GLU A 301 -28.17 35.73 -6.95
N MET A 302 -26.97 35.77 -7.54
CA MET A 302 -26.45 37.00 -8.16
C MET A 302 -27.39 37.50 -9.27
N LYS A 303 -27.87 36.60 -10.12
CA LYS A 303 -28.84 36.92 -11.17
C LYS A 303 -30.17 37.43 -10.60
N ALA A 304 -30.65 36.86 -9.50
CA ALA A 304 -31.89 37.32 -8.85
C ALA A 304 -31.73 38.70 -8.18
N LYS A 305 -30.53 39.04 -7.69
CA LYS A 305 -30.20 40.35 -7.11
C LYS A 305 -29.95 41.44 -8.15
N ALA A 306 -29.69 41.08 -9.41
CA ALA A 306 -29.57 42.03 -10.50
C ALA A 306 -30.95 42.64 -10.80
N THR A 307 -31.14 43.89 -10.39
CA THR A 307 -32.42 44.63 -10.51
C THR A 307 -32.36 45.73 -11.56
N SER A 308 -31.17 46.14 -11.98
CA SER A 308 -30.97 47.19 -12.98
C SER A 308 -30.27 46.67 -14.25
N LEU A 309 -30.47 47.39 -15.36
CA LEU A 309 -29.78 47.12 -16.63
C LEU A 309 -28.24 47.25 -16.49
N ALA A 310 -27.78 48.10 -15.57
CA ALA A 310 -26.36 48.23 -15.23
C ALA A 310 -25.85 46.98 -14.47
N ASP A 311 -26.63 46.44 -13.53
CA ASP A 311 -26.27 45.22 -12.79
C ASP A 311 -26.13 44.02 -13.74
N TYR A 312 -27.02 43.92 -14.73
CA TYR A 312 -26.94 42.87 -15.76
C TYR A 312 -25.74 43.06 -16.70
N ALA A 313 -25.38 44.30 -17.03
CA ALA A 313 -24.20 44.58 -17.85
C ALA A 313 -22.91 44.23 -17.11
N GLU A 314 -22.78 44.62 -15.83
CA GLU A 314 -21.63 44.28 -14.99
C GLU A 314 -21.49 42.76 -14.79
N LEU A 315 -22.62 42.07 -14.57
CA LEU A 315 -22.64 40.62 -14.50
C LEU A 315 -22.17 39.99 -15.82
N ALA A 316 -22.67 40.46 -16.97
CA ALA A 316 -22.28 39.96 -18.29
C ALA A 316 -20.79 40.19 -18.59
N ASP A 317 -20.24 41.36 -18.22
CA ASP A 317 -18.81 41.67 -18.38
C ASP A 317 -17.93 40.78 -17.50
N SER A 318 -18.34 40.55 -16.25
CA SER A 318 -17.67 39.61 -15.34
C SER A 318 -17.63 38.19 -15.94
N TYR A 319 -18.75 37.71 -16.49
CA TYR A 319 -18.82 36.41 -17.17
C TYR A 319 -18.01 36.34 -18.45
N ALA A 320 -17.98 37.41 -19.25
CA ALA A 320 -17.16 37.46 -20.45
C ALA A 320 -15.68 37.32 -20.09
N ASN A 321 -15.24 37.99 -19.02
CA ASN A 321 -13.88 37.88 -18.50
C ASN A 321 -13.58 36.47 -17.96
N GLU A 322 -14.45 35.90 -17.11
CA GLU A 322 -14.25 34.56 -16.56
C GLU A 322 -14.25 33.49 -17.66
N ASN A 323 -15.17 33.55 -18.64
CA ASN A 323 -15.14 32.65 -19.79
C ASN A 323 -13.89 32.81 -20.63
N GLY A 324 -13.38 34.04 -20.79
CA GLY A 324 -12.10 34.31 -21.46
C GLY A 324 -10.93 33.63 -20.73
N GLN A 325 -10.88 33.77 -19.40
CA GLN A 325 -9.86 33.11 -18.56
C GLN A 325 -9.98 31.59 -18.60
N LEU A 326 -11.19 31.04 -18.46
CA LEU A 326 -11.44 29.59 -18.52
C LEU A 326 -11.05 29.00 -19.86
N ARG A 327 -11.36 29.68 -20.99
CA ARG A 327 -10.94 29.24 -22.32
C ARG A 327 -9.41 29.19 -22.42
N LYS A 328 -8.72 30.24 -21.98
CA LYS A 328 -7.26 30.28 -21.96
C LYS A 328 -6.67 29.16 -21.11
N THR A 329 -7.17 28.94 -19.90
CA THR A 329 -6.71 27.84 -19.03
C THR A 329 -7.01 26.47 -19.64
N ASN A 330 -8.12 26.31 -20.35
CA ASN A 330 -8.46 25.05 -21.00
C ASN A 330 -7.53 24.77 -22.20
N GLU A 331 -7.22 25.79 -22.99
CA GLU A 331 -6.21 25.71 -24.07
C GLU A 331 -4.82 25.36 -23.51
N GLU A 332 -4.38 26.01 -22.43
CA GLU A 332 -3.10 25.71 -21.75
C GLU A 332 -3.06 24.27 -21.22
N ARG A 333 -4.15 23.79 -20.61
CA ARG A 333 -4.26 22.40 -20.13
C ARG A 333 -4.27 21.40 -21.28
N GLN A 334 -4.97 21.71 -22.37
CA GLN A 334 -5.00 20.85 -23.56
C GLN A 334 -3.60 20.69 -24.17
N GLN A 335 -2.85 21.79 -24.30
CA GLN A 335 -1.45 21.75 -24.72
C GLN A 335 -0.57 20.92 -23.78
N GLN A 336 -0.76 21.04 -22.45
CA GLN A 336 -0.05 20.20 -21.49
C GLN A 336 -0.38 18.71 -21.63
N VAL A 337 -1.65 18.36 -21.86
CA VAL A 337 -2.07 16.98 -22.09
C VAL A 337 -1.39 16.41 -23.33
N GLU A 338 -1.38 17.15 -24.43
CA GLU A 338 -0.71 16.74 -25.67
C GLU A 338 0.80 16.57 -25.45
N GLN A 339 1.45 17.49 -24.72
CA GLN A 339 2.87 17.38 -24.39
C GLN A 339 3.18 16.17 -23.50
N LEU A 340 2.36 15.90 -22.49
CA LEU A 340 2.53 14.74 -21.60
C LEU A 340 2.29 13.43 -22.35
N GLN A 341 1.32 13.37 -23.25
CA GLN A 341 1.07 12.20 -24.11
C GLN A 341 2.28 11.91 -25.02
N ALA A 342 2.84 12.93 -25.65
CA ALA A 342 4.06 12.77 -26.45
C ALA A 342 5.25 12.27 -25.60
N ARG A 343 5.37 12.75 -24.36
CA ARG A 343 6.42 12.31 -23.43
C ARG A 343 6.22 10.87 -22.95
N ILE A 344 4.98 10.45 -22.70
CA ILE A 344 4.66 9.05 -22.36
C ILE A 344 5.06 8.14 -23.52
N ALA A 345 4.69 8.48 -24.75
CA ALA A 345 5.07 7.70 -25.93
C ALA A 345 6.60 7.55 -26.04
N GLY A 346 7.35 8.64 -25.85
CA GLY A 346 8.82 8.58 -25.85
C GLY A 346 9.40 7.72 -24.71
N LEU A 347 8.85 7.81 -23.50
CA LEU A 347 9.29 6.98 -22.36
C LEU A 347 8.94 5.49 -22.54
N GLU A 348 7.83 5.17 -23.21
CA GLU A 348 7.47 3.80 -23.54
C GLU A 348 8.44 3.19 -24.57
N GLU A 349 8.83 3.97 -25.58
CA GLU A 349 9.89 3.58 -26.52
C GLU A 349 11.24 3.37 -25.82
N GLU A 350 11.65 4.29 -24.93
CA GLU A 350 12.87 4.15 -24.13
C GLU A 350 12.82 2.92 -23.21
N ARG A 351 11.68 2.68 -22.56
CA ARG A 351 11.47 1.50 -21.72
C ARG A 351 11.60 0.22 -22.54
N ALA A 352 11.00 0.15 -23.72
CA ALA A 352 11.12 -0.99 -24.60
C ALA A 352 12.59 -1.23 -25.01
N ALA A 353 13.31 -0.16 -25.36
CA ALA A 353 14.73 -0.24 -25.69
C ALA A 353 15.59 -0.68 -24.49
N LEU A 354 15.28 -0.20 -23.28
CA LEU A 354 15.98 -0.60 -22.06
C LEU A 354 15.70 -2.06 -21.68
N LEU A 355 14.47 -2.56 -21.85
CA LEU A 355 14.17 -3.98 -21.61
C LEU A 355 15.02 -4.89 -22.50
N VAL A 356 15.13 -4.57 -23.79
CA VAL A 356 16.02 -5.29 -24.72
C VAL A 356 17.48 -5.21 -24.26
N ARG A 357 17.93 -4.06 -23.75
CA ARG A 357 19.30 -3.91 -23.21
C ARG A 357 19.52 -4.69 -21.92
N VAL A 358 18.54 -4.72 -21.01
CA VAL A 358 18.60 -5.47 -19.76
C VAL A 358 18.63 -6.96 -20.05
N GLU A 359 17.78 -7.46 -20.94
CA GLU A 359 17.78 -8.87 -21.36
C GLU A 359 19.15 -9.26 -21.94
N ASN A 360 19.74 -8.40 -22.78
CA ASN A 360 21.10 -8.59 -23.29
C ASN A 360 22.19 -8.49 -22.22
N ALA A 361 22.01 -7.63 -21.19
CA ALA A 361 22.95 -7.45 -20.10
C ALA A 361 22.86 -8.55 -19.03
N GLU A 362 21.68 -9.12 -18.79
CA GLU A 362 21.46 -10.29 -17.93
C GLU A 362 22.17 -11.53 -18.49
N VAL A 363 22.19 -11.68 -19.81
CA VAL A 363 23.01 -12.69 -20.51
C VAL A 363 24.51 -12.48 -20.26
N GLN A 364 24.97 -11.22 -20.21
CA GLN A 364 26.37 -10.85 -19.96
C GLN A 364 26.77 -10.96 -18.48
N LEU A 365 25.85 -10.66 -17.56
CA LEU A 365 26.08 -10.69 -16.10
C LEU A 365 26.10 -12.10 -15.52
N LYS A 366 25.66 -13.12 -16.27
CA LYS A 366 25.82 -14.53 -15.93
C LYS A 366 27.29 -14.97 -15.72
N TYR A 367 28.26 -14.08 -16.02
CA TYR A 367 29.70 -14.32 -15.91
C TYR A 367 30.49 -13.30 -15.06
N ARG A 368 29.86 -12.47 -14.21
CA ARG A 368 30.63 -11.50 -13.40
C ARG A 368 30.16 -11.42 -11.95
N GLU A 369 31.09 -11.63 -11.02
CA GLU A 369 30.88 -11.40 -9.58
C GLU A 369 30.66 -9.90 -9.28
N PRO A 370 29.77 -9.53 -8.34
CA PRO A 370 29.42 -8.12 -8.15
C PRO A 370 30.19 -7.46 -7.00
N GLU A 371 30.89 -6.38 -7.32
CA GLU A 371 31.32 -5.34 -6.36
C GLU A 371 30.15 -4.45 -5.91
N ALA A 372 30.32 -3.93 -4.69
CA ALA A 372 29.34 -3.18 -3.91
C ALA A 372 29.18 -1.72 -4.38
N LEU A 373 27.97 -1.39 -4.77
CA LEU A 373 27.39 -0.05 -4.83
C LEU A 373 26.04 -0.13 -4.11
N GLU A 374 25.59 0.95 -3.48
CA GLU A 374 24.29 1.06 -2.78
C GLU A 374 23.11 0.64 -3.69
N LYS A 375 22.85 -0.66 -3.77
CA LYS A 375 21.79 -1.24 -4.55
C LYS A 375 20.56 -1.39 -3.66
N GLU A 376 19.40 -1.04 -4.20
CA GLU A 376 18.10 -1.43 -3.65
C GLU A 376 18.12 -2.90 -3.25
N ILE A 377 17.37 -3.28 -2.21
CA ILE A 377 17.28 -4.69 -1.82
C ILE A 377 16.32 -5.33 -2.82
N PRO A 378 16.82 -6.11 -3.80
CA PRO A 378 15.94 -6.68 -4.81
C PRO A 378 15.00 -7.68 -4.12
N PRO A 379 13.75 -7.81 -4.60
CA PRO A 379 12.90 -8.91 -4.19
C PRO A 379 13.59 -10.23 -4.55
N ASP A 380 13.21 -11.31 -3.86
CA ASP A 380 13.71 -12.62 -4.20
C ASP A 380 13.24 -13.05 -5.60
N PRO A 381 14.07 -13.79 -6.36
CA PRO A 381 13.62 -14.43 -7.58
C PRO A 381 12.43 -15.33 -7.27
N ALA A 382 11.51 -15.50 -8.22
CA ALA A 382 10.35 -16.35 -8.05
C ALA A 382 10.81 -17.73 -7.54
N PRO A 383 10.18 -18.25 -6.47
CA PRO A 383 10.54 -19.56 -5.96
C PRO A 383 10.36 -20.57 -7.09
N THR A 384 11.42 -21.30 -7.41
CA THR A 384 11.36 -22.42 -8.34
C THR A 384 10.44 -23.47 -7.73
N GLN A 385 9.18 -23.48 -8.16
CA GLN A 385 8.31 -24.60 -7.90
C GLN A 385 8.89 -25.77 -8.69
N ASP A 386 9.66 -26.63 -8.03
CA ASP A 386 9.79 -28.00 -8.51
C ASP A 386 8.44 -28.71 -8.24
N ASP A 387 7.43 -28.32 -9.01
CA ASP A 387 6.09 -28.88 -9.01
C ASP A 387 6.04 -30.18 -9.84
N SER A 388 7.21 -30.71 -10.22
CA SER A 388 7.30 -32.06 -10.74
C SER A 388 6.79 -33.02 -9.65
N GLY A 389 5.73 -33.74 -9.98
CA GLY A 389 5.32 -34.91 -9.20
C GLY A 389 6.49 -35.89 -9.13
N PRO A 390 6.53 -36.75 -8.10
CA PRO A 390 7.63 -37.69 -7.93
C PRO A 390 7.79 -38.59 -9.15
N GLN A 391 9.01 -38.70 -9.67
CA GLN A 391 9.31 -39.61 -10.77
C GLN A 391 9.30 -41.06 -10.26
N PRO A 392 9.01 -42.05 -11.12
CA PRO A 392 9.14 -43.45 -10.74
C PRO A 392 10.55 -43.76 -10.22
N ASP A 393 10.64 -44.47 -9.09
CA ASP A 393 11.89 -44.80 -8.36
C ASP A 393 12.63 -43.62 -7.70
N GLU A 394 12.07 -42.41 -7.73
CA GLU A 394 12.63 -41.25 -7.03
C GLU A 394 12.53 -41.42 -5.51
N THR A 395 13.62 -41.09 -4.79
CA THR A 395 13.58 -40.98 -3.32
C THR A 395 13.43 -39.52 -2.92
N ARG A 396 12.34 -39.21 -2.22
CA ARG A 396 12.08 -37.88 -1.64
C ARG A 396 12.09 -37.94 -0.12
N PHE A 397 12.36 -36.80 0.50
CA PHE A 397 12.42 -36.66 1.95
C PHE A 397 11.41 -35.62 2.43
N TYR A 398 10.74 -35.92 3.54
CA TYR A 398 9.67 -35.11 4.09
C TYR A 398 9.83 -34.93 5.58
N LYS A 399 9.71 -33.69 6.07
CA LYS A 399 9.73 -33.40 7.50
C LYS A 399 8.32 -33.07 7.96
N LYS A 400 7.88 -33.68 9.07
CA LYS A 400 6.66 -33.22 9.73
C LYS A 400 6.92 -31.86 10.36
N VAL A 401 6.07 -30.90 10.04
CA VAL A 401 6.16 -29.55 10.59
C VAL A 401 5.17 -29.37 11.75
N HIS A 402 3.93 -29.87 11.60
CA HIS A 402 2.95 -29.93 12.70
C HIS A 402 1.93 -31.05 12.48
N SER A 403 1.05 -31.31 13.45
CA SER A 403 -0.03 -32.31 13.36
C SER A 403 -1.41 -31.67 13.41
N THR A 404 -2.28 -32.01 12.46
CA THR A 404 -3.73 -31.73 12.57
C THR A 404 -4.46 -32.94 13.19
N PRO A 405 -5.75 -32.82 13.54
CA PRO A 405 -6.56 -33.98 13.93
C PRO A 405 -6.62 -35.07 12.83
N LYS A 406 -6.64 -34.68 11.54
CA LYS A 406 -6.89 -35.59 10.42
C LYS A 406 -5.62 -36.15 9.75
N TYR A 407 -4.54 -35.38 9.70
CA TYR A 407 -3.28 -35.75 9.04
C TYR A 407 -2.10 -34.92 9.55
N ASP A 408 -0.87 -35.34 9.25
CA ASP A 408 0.34 -34.58 9.59
C ASP A 408 0.67 -33.60 8.47
N MET A 409 1.03 -32.36 8.80
CA MET A 409 1.50 -31.38 7.83
C MET A 409 2.97 -31.65 7.52
N MET A 410 3.29 -31.84 6.25
CA MET A 410 4.59 -32.29 5.78
C MET A 410 5.20 -31.25 4.84
N GLU A 411 6.52 -31.12 4.88
CA GLU A 411 7.29 -30.27 3.98
C GLU A 411 8.36 -31.10 3.27
N ARG A 412 8.62 -30.85 1.97
CA ARG A 412 9.75 -31.44 1.25
C ARG A 412 11.05 -30.81 1.73
N VAL A 413 12.01 -31.64 2.12
CA VAL A 413 13.33 -31.18 2.58
C VAL A 413 14.42 -32.05 1.96
N GLY A 414 15.69 -31.66 2.16
CA GLY A 414 16.81 -32.55 1.91
C GLY A 414 16.79 -33.77 2.84
N GLY A 415 17.52 -34.83 2.47
CA GLY A 415 17.73 -35.97 3.36
C GLY A 415 18.42 -35.56 4.66
N CYS A 416 18.15 -36.27 5.75
CA CYS A 416 19.00 -36.18 6.93
C CYS A 416 20.20 -37.12 6.77
N ASP A 417 21.36 -36.74 7.30
CA ASP A 417 22.58 -37.55 7.25
C ASP A 417 22.56 -38.77 8.19
N HIS A 418 21.38 -39.16 8.67
CA HIS A 418 21.19 -40.31 9.53
C HIS A 418 20.95 -41.59 8.72
N THR A 419 21.43 -42.71 9.25
CA THR A 419 21.27 -44.03 8.63
C THR A 419 20.15 -44.87 9.26
N SER A 420 19.56 -44.41 10.36
CA SER A 420 18.51 -45.11 11.10
C SER A 420 17.13 -44.89 10.46
N TRP A 421 16.83 -45.63 9.38
CA TRP A 421 15.54 -45.58 8.68
C TRP A 421 14.68 -46.80 9.01
N GLN A 422 13.52 -46.58 9.61
CA GLN A 422 12.61 -47.62 10.10
C GLN A 422 11.30 -47.63 9.30
N GLY A 423 10.77 -48.82 9.02
CA GLY A 423 9.48 -48.97 8.33
C GLY A 423 8.35 -48.33 9.11
N ALA A 424 7.41 -47.67 8.43
CA ALA A 424 6.35 -46.90 9.06
C ALA A 424 4.96 -47.44 8.75
N HIS A 425 4.66 -48.63 9.26
CA HIS A 425 3.40 -49.33 8.96
C HIS A 425 2.19 -48.66 9.61
N THR A 426 2.35 -48.06 10.80
CA THR A 426 1.25 -47.48 11.62
C THR A 426 1.11 -45.95 11.52
N ALA A 427 1.81 -45.31 10.57
CA ALA A 427 1.91 -43.85 10.49
C ALA A 427 0.86 -43.21 9.56
N ASP A 428 -0.43 -43.42 9.84
CA ASP A 428 -1.51 -43.03 8.92
C ASP A 428 -1.64 -41.50 8.73
N LYS A 429 -1.34 -40.71 9.76
CA LYS A 429 -1.35 -39.24 9.63
C LYS A 429 -0.24 -38.73 8.72
N ALA A 430 0.97 -39.28 8.83
CA ALA A 430 2.11 -38.93 7.97
C ALA A 430 1.87 -39.34 6.52
N LYS A 431 1.32 -40.54 6.27
CA LYS A 431 0.94 -40.98 4.93
C LYS A 431 -0.09 -40.06 4.28
N LYS A 432 -1.14 -39.67 5.02
CA LYS A 432 -2.14 -38.70 4.53
C LYS A 432 -1.53 -37.33 4.28
N GLY A 433 -0.59 -36.91 5.12
CA GLY A 433 0.18 -35.68 4.95
C GLY A 433 0.99 -35.64 3.67
N ILE A 434 1.77 -36.70 3.42
CA ILE A 434 2.58 -36.87 2.20
C ILE A 434 1.68 -36.95 0.98
N ALA A 435 0.58 -37.72 1.03
CA ALA A 435 -0.38 -37.79 -0.06
C ALA A 435 -0.99 -36.41 -0.37
N LYS A 436 -1.39 -35.64 0.64
CA LYS A 436 -1.91 -34.27 0.44
C LYS A 436 -0.85 -33.37 -0.24
N LEU A 437 0.39 -33.42 0.24
CA LEU A 437 1.50 -32.62 -0.30
C LEU A 437 1.83 -33.00 -1.76
N GLU A 438 1.65 -34.27 -2.12
CA GLU A 438 1.97 -34.81 -3.44
C GLU A 438 0.71 -35.00 -4.31
N LYS A 439 -0.25 -34.07 -4.17
CA LYS A 439 -1.47 -33.97 -5.00
C LYS A 439 -2.31 -35.25 -5.03
N GLY A 440 -2.40 -35.94 -3.91
CA GLY A 440 -3.21 -37.14 -3.70
C GLY A 440 -2.51 -38.45 -4.07
N ARG A 441 -1.25 -38.43 -4.50
CA ARG A 441 -0.52 -39.66 -4.87
C ARG A 441 -0.22 -40.53 -3.66
N THR A 442 -0.39 -41.84 -3.83
CA THR A 442 -0.16 -42.88 -2.82
C THR A 442 0.61 -44.09 -3.34
N ASP A 443 1.16 -43.98 -4.55
CA ASP A 443 1.83 -45.06 -5.30
C ASP A 443 3.27 -45.32 -4.86
N TRP A 444 3.66 -44.88 -3.67
CA TRP A 444 5.01 -45.09 -3.16
C TRP A 444 5.34 -46.57 -2.92
N LYS A 445 6.54 -46.99 -3.33
CA LYS A 445 7.10 -48.32 -3.08
C LYS A 445 7.49 -48.52 -1.62
N GLN A 446 8.01 -47.48 -0.96
CA GLN A 446 8.52 -47.60 0.40
C GLN A 446 8.39 -46.28 1.17
N ILE A 447 7.95 -46.36 2.42
CA ILE A 447 7.92 -45.23 3.36
C ILE A 447 8.60 -45.59 4.66
N GLN A 448 9.57 -44.78 5.05
CA GLN A 448 10.37 -44.95 6.26
C GLN A 448 10.41 -43.66 7.07
N HIS A 449 10.57 -43.77 8.38
CA HIS A 449 10.85 -42.64 9.25
C HIS A 449 12.25 -42.77 9.86
N CYS A 450 12.89 -41.65 10.15
CA CYS A 450 14.19 -41.62 10.80
C CYS A 450 14.02 -41.80 12.32
N GLY A 451 14.68 -42.81 12.89
CA GLY A 451 14.65 -43.08 14.32
C GLY A 451 15.50 -42.12 15.17
N THR A 452 16.29 -41.24 14.54
CA THR A 452 17.27 -40.38 15.22
C THR A 452 16.89 -38.89 15.18
N CYS A 453 16.04 -38.46 14.24
CA CYS A 453 15.65 -37.06 14.13
C CYS A 453 14.70 -36.64 15.27
N THR A 454 15.09 -35.60 16.02
CA THR A 454 14.23 -34.93 17.01
C THR A 454 13.44 -33.79 16.36
N GLY A 455 12.23 -33.51 16.87
CA GLY A 455 11.42 -32.36 16.41
C GLY A 455 10.48 -32.61 15.23
N GLY A 456 9.74 -33.72 15.21
CA GLY A 456 8.59 -33.91 14.30
C GLY A 456 8.55 -35.24 13.56
N GLY A 457 9.67 -35.93 13.39
CA GLY A 457 9.73 -37.16 12.59
C GLY A 457 10.04 -36.84 11.14
N MET A 458 11.19 -37.34 10.70
CA MET A 458 11.73 -37.18 9.35
C MET A 458 11.39 -38.42 8.54
N TRP A 459 11.00 -38.26 7.28
CA TRP A 459 10.45 -39.31 6.45
C TRP A 459 11.21 -39.44 5.14
N ARG A 460 11.41 -40.67 4.70
CA ARG A 460 12.00 -41.02 3.40
C ARG A 460 10.97 -41.83 2.65
N VAL A 461 10.60 -41.37 1.45
CA VAL A 461 9.63 -42.05 0.59
C VAL A 461 10.30 -42.36 -0.73
N LYS A 462 10.26 -43.62 -1.12
CA LYS A 462 10.63 -44.06 -2.46
C LYS A 462 9.35 -44.24 -3.26
N TRP A 463 9.23 -43.50 -4.35
CA TRP A 463 8.05 -43.50 -5.22
C TRP A 463 8.05 -44.66 -6.20
#